data_AF-A0A941XSV6-F1
#
_entry.id   AF-A0A941XSV6-F1
#
_cell.length_a   1.000
_cell.length_b   1.000
_cell.length_c   1.000
_cell.angle_alpha   90.00
_cell.angle_beta   90.00
_cell.angle_gamma   90.00
#
_symmetry.space_group_name_H-M   'P 1'
#
loop_
_entity.id
_entity.type
_entity.pdbx_description
1 polymer ?
#
loop_
_entity_poly.entity_id
_entity_poly.type
_entity_poly.pdbx_seq_one_letter_code
_entity_poly.pdbx_strand_id
1 'polypeptide(L)'
;MLIKFIGTIALTLVISGAQKYLSTRKLWQLGSIVPLISIATLTGIYFAKQIPLNDFIFPCAILISLEILIWVDGRHQYRKEELMKMKAKDID
;
A
#
# COMPACT_ATOMS: atom_id res chain seq x y z
N MET A 1 -16.39 -13.85 17.59
CA MET A 1 -15.48 -14.23 16.47
C MET A 1 -15.80 -13.42 15.21
N LEU A 2 -17.07 -13.38 14.77
CA LEU A 2 -17.55 -12.57 13.64
C LEU A 2 -17.17 -11.08 13.70
N ILE A 3 -17.36 -10.41 14.84
CA ILE A 3 -17.03 -8.97 14.99
C ILE A 3 -15.53 -8.70 14.77
N LYS A 4 -14.64 -9.60 15.22
CA LYS A 4 -13.19 -9.48 15.00
C LYS A 4 -12.84 -9.65 13.52
N PHE A 5 -13.49 -10.59 12.85
CA PHE A 5 -13.29 -10.87 11.43
C PHE A 5 -13.77 -9.72 10.53
N ILE A 6 -14.94 -9.16 10.82
CA ILE A 6 -15.47 -7.97 10.14
C ILE A 6 -14.53 -6.78 10.37
N GLY A 7 -14.04 -6.60 11.61
CA GLY A 7 -13.08 -5.56 11.95
C GLY A 7 -11.78 -5.68 11.14
N THR A 8 -11.23 -6.89 10.98
CA THR A 8 -10.03 -7.09 10.15
C THR A 8 -10.27 -6.77 8.68
N ILE A 9 -11.40 -7.19 8.10
CA ILE A 9 -11.73 -6.88 6.70
C ILE A 9 -11.86 -5.38 6.48
N ALA A 10 -12.60 -4.69 7.36
CA ALA A 10 -12.79 -3.25 7.27
C ALA A 10 -11.45 -2.52 7.36
N LEU A 11 -10.57 -2.93 8.28
CA LEU A 11 -9.23 -2.35 8.42
C LEU A 11 -8.38 -2.57 7.16
N THR A 12 -8.36 -3.78 6.60
CA THR A 12 -7.62 -4.08 5.37
C THR A 12 -8.12 -3.26 4.18
N LEU A 13 -9.44 -3.07 4.06
CA LEU A 13 -10.04 -2.23 3.01
C LEU A 13 -9.64 -0.77 3.16
N VAL A 14 -9.64 -0.23 4.38
CA VAL A 14 -9.23 1.15 4.65
C VAL A 14 -7.76 1.36 4.29
N ILE A 15 -6.87 0.45 4.70
CA ILE A 15 -5.44 0.53 4.40
C ILE A 15 -5.21 0.46 2.89
N SER A 16 -5.82 -0.52 2.23
CA SER A 16 -5.69 -0.71 0.77
C SER A 16 -6.24 0.48 -0.02
N GLY A 17 -7.40 1.00 0.41
CA GLY A 17 -8.03 2.18 -0.18
C GLY A 17 -7.19 3.43 0.00
N ALA A 18 -6.67 3.67 1.21
CA ALA A 18 -5.79 4.79 1.51
C ALA A 18 -4.50 4.71 0.69
N GLN A 19 -3.89 3.54 0.61
CA GLN A 19 -2.67 3.31 -0.17
C GLN A 19 -2.88 3.54 -1.67
N LYS A 20 -3.96 3.01 -2.23
CA LYS A 20 -4.31 3.23 -3.64
C LYS A 20 -4.57 4.71 -3.91
N TYR A 21 -5.34 5.37 -3.05
CA TYR A 21 -5.64 6.79 -3.17
C TYR A 21 -4.38 7.66 -3.11
N LEU A 22 -3.51 7.44 -2.12
CA LEU A 22 -2.25 8.17 -1.98
C LEU A 22 -1.29 7.90 -3.14
N SER A 23 -1.29 6.67 -3.68
CA SER A 23 -0.50 6.31 -4.85
C SER A 23 -0.92 7.07 -6.12
N THR A 24 -2.22 7.30 -6.29
CA THR A 24 -2.77 8.07 -7.43
C THR A 24 -2.61 9.59 -7.30
N ARG A 25 -1.97 10.10 -6.24
CA ARG A 25 -1.67 11.53 -6.11
C ARG A 25 -0.42 11.92 -6.91
N LYS A 26 -0.35 13.20 -7.28
CA LYS A 26 0.80 13.82 -7.94
C LYS A 26 2.13 13.52 -7.24
N LEU A 27 2.15 13.66 -5.91
CA LEU A 27 3.31 13.38 -5.06
C LEU A 27 3.54 11.86 -4.94
N TRP A 28 4.57 11.37 -5.63
CA TRP A 28 4.91 9.94 -5.68
C TRP A 28 5.24 9.34 -4.32
N GLN A 29 5.86 10.14 -3.46
CA GLN A 29 6.31 9.77 -2.13
C GLN A 29 5.15 9.40 -1.19
N LEU A 30 3.95 9.94 -1.43
CA LEU A 30 2.79 9.66 -0.57
C LEU A 30 2.38 8.18 -0.60
N GLY A 31 2.54 7.52 -1.75
CA GLY A 31 2.26 6.10 -1.86
C GLY A 31 3.34 5.20 -1.25
N SER A 32 4.59 5.66 -1.11
CA SER A 32 5.66 4.91 -0.43
C SER A 32 5.63 5.03 1.09
N ILE A 33 4.93 6.03 1.64
CA ILE A 33 4.78 6.20 3.10
C ILE A 33 4.13 4.96 3.74
N VAL A 34 3.15 4.36 3.06
CA VAL A 34 2.43 3.18 3.58
C VAL A 34 3.39 1.98 3.78
N PRO A 35 4.16 1.54 2.76
CA PRO A 35 5.20 0.53 2.95
C PRO A 35 6.20 0.83 4.06
N LEU A 36 6.62 2.09 4.20
CA LEU A 36 7.56 2.51 5.24
C LEU A 36 6.99 2.33 6.64
N ILE A 37 5.73 2.73 6.85
CA ILE A 37 5.03 2.55 8.13
C ILE A 37 4.83 1.06 8.42
N SER A 38 4.49 0.26 7.41
CA SER A 38 4.35 -1.19 7.54
C SER A 38 5.67 -1.84 7.97
N ILE A 39 6.81 -1.47 7.39
CA ILE A 39 8.13 -1.97 7.82
C ILE A 39 8.42 -1.59 9.28
N ALA A 40 8.18 -0.32 9.66
CA ALA A 40 8.43 0.15 11.02
C ALA A 40 7.57 -0.58 12.07
N THR A 41 6.28 -0.78 11.78
CA THR A 41 5.36 -1.50 12.66
C THR A 41 5.68 -2.98 12.76
N LEU A 42 5.98 -3.65 11.64
CA LEU A 42 6.41 -5.05 11.62
C LEU A 42 7.71 -5.25 12.42
N THR A 43 8.67 -4.34 12.27
CA THR A 43 9.92 -4.36 13.04
C THR A 43 9.65 -4.21 14.54
N GLY A 44 8.77 -3.28 14.93
CA GLY A 44 8.37 -3.11 16.33
C GLY A 44 7.71 -4.36 16.91
N ILE A 45 6.82 -5.01 16.15
CA ILE A 45 6.16 -6.25 16.56
C ILE A 45 7.17 -7.39 16.73
N TYR A 46 8.12 -7.52 15.79
CA TYR A 46 9.16 -8.52 15.85
C TYR A 46 9.95 -8.44 17.16
N PHE A 47 10.40 -7.24 17.54
CA PHE A 47 11.13 -7.04 18.80
C PHE A 47 10.24 -7.21 20.04
N ALA A 48 8.99 -6.75 19.99
CA ALA A 48 8.08 -6.84 21.14
C ALA A 48 7.64 -8.28 21.45
N LYS A 49 7.50 -9.13 20.43
CA LYS A 49 7.00 -10.51 20.58
C LYS A 49 8.08 -11.59 20.47
N GLN A 50 9.32 -11.21 20.15
CA GLN A 50 10.45 -12.13 19.96
C GLN A 50 10.10 -13.32 19.05
N ILE A 51 9.40 -13.04 17.95
CA ILE A 51 8.92 -14.06 17.01
C ILE A 51 10.13 -14.62 16.27
N PRO A 52 10.24 -15.94 16.04
CA PRO A 52 11.29 -16.50 15.21
C PRO A 52 11.27 -15.90 13.79
N LEU A 53 12.44 -15.45 13.31
CA LEU A 53 12.58 -14.79 12.01
C LEU A 53 11.99 -15.60 10.85
N ASN A 54 12.21 -16.92 10.84
CA ASN A 54 11.72 -17.78 9.75
C ASN A 54 10.21 -17.75 9.60
N ASP A 55 9.46 -17.66 10.71
CA ASP A 55 8.00 -17.65 10.69
C ASP A 55 7.45 -16.24 10.40
N PHE A 56 8.26 -15.20 10.63
CA PHE A 56 7.86 -13.80 10.46
C PHE A 56 8.23 -13.24 9.08
N ILE A 57 9.34 -13.66 8.50
CA ILE A 57 9.92 -13.05 7.30
C ILE A 57 9.08 -13.29 6.06
N PHE A 58 8.52 -14.50 5.92
CA PHE A 58 7.70 -14.88 4.77
C PHE A 58 6.39 -14.06 4.69
N PRO A 59 5.55 -13.98 5.74
CA PRO A 59 4.35 -13.14 5.70
C PRO A 59 4.68 -11.65 5.55
N CYS A 60 5.77 -11.16 6.15
CA CYS A 60 6.21 -9.78 5.96
C CYS A 60 6.59 -9.49 4.50
N ALA A 61 7.35 -10.39 3.87
CA ALA A 61 7.74 -10.24 2.48
C ALA A 61 6.53 -10.18 1.55
N ILE A 62 5.52 -11.02 1.78
CA ILE A 62 4.25 -10.98 1.03
C ILE A 62 3.54 -9.64 1.21
N LEU A 63 3.37 -9.18 2.46
CA LEU A 63 2.68 -7.93 2.76
C LEU A 63 3.36 -6.73 2.09
N ILE A 64 4.67 -6.59 2.28
CA ILE A 64 5.43 -5.48 1.69
C ILE A 64 5.43 -5.55 0.16
N SER A 65 5.52 -6.75 -0.43
CA SER A 65 5.46 -6.91 -1.89
C SER A 65 4.12 -6.46 -2.45
N LEU A 66 3.00 -6.82 -1.81
CA LEU A 66 1.67 -6.37 -2.22
C LEU A 66 1.53 -4.85 -2.14
N GLU A 67 2.03 -4.26 -1.06
CA GLU A 67 2.01 -2.81 -0.87
C GLU A 67 2.80 -2.08 -1.97
N ILE A 68 3.98 -2.59 -2.31
CA ILE A 68 4.79 -2.04 -3.41
C ILE A 68 4.05 -2.18 -4.74
N LEU A 69 3.42 -3.32 -5.02
CA LEU A 69 2.66 -3.54 -6.26
C LEU A 69 1.49 -2.55 -6.40
N ILE A 70 0.72 -2.33 -5.32
CA ILE A 70 -0.39 -1.35 -5.32
C ILE A 70 0.14 0.06 -5.59
N TRP A 71 1.30 0.40 -5.02
CA TRP A 71 1.93 1.68 -5.27
C TRP A 71 2.37 1.83 -6.73
N VAL A 72 3.06 0.83 -7.29
CA VAL A 72 3.50 0.86 -8.69
C VAL A 72 2.30 0.98 -9.64
N ASP A 73 1.23 0.20 -9.42
CA ASP A 73 0.03 0.25 -10.25
C ASP A 73 -0.68 1.60 -10.17
N GLY A 74 -0.89 2.15 -8.97
CA GLY A 74 -1.50 3.48 -8.81
C GLY A 74 -0.72 4.60 -9.50
N ARG A 75 0.61 4.45 -9.61
CA ARG A 75 1.47 5.40 -10.33
C ARG A 75 1.44 5.25 -11.82
N HIS A 76 1.29 4.02 -12.30
CA HIS A 76 1.05 3.77 -13.70
C HIS A 76 -0.31 4.35 -14.12
N GLN A 77 -1.35 4.19 -13.29
CA GLN A 77 -2.68 4.79 -13.51
C GLN A 77 -2.62 6.33 -13.58
N TYR A 78 -1.96 6.97 -12.61
CA TYR A 78 -1.80 8.43 -12.62
C TYR A 78 -1.12 8.95 -13.91
N ARG A 79 -0.04 8.30 -14.35
CA ARG A 79 0.65 8.69 -15.61
C ARG A 79 -0.25 8.54 -16.82
N LYS A 80 -1.03 7.46 -16.90
CA LYS A 80 -1.98 7.25 -17.98
C LYS A 80 -3.05 8.35 -18.02
N GLU A 81 -3.59 8.73 -16.86
CA GLU A 81 -4.56 9.83 -16.78
C GLU A 81 -3.96 11.17 -17.19
N GLU A 82 -2.73 11.50 -16.77
CA GLU A 82 -2.07 12.72 -17.22
C GLU A 82 -1.83 12.73 -18.74
N LEU A 83 -1.38 11.61 -19.31
CA LEU A 83 -1.21 11.48 -20.77
C LEU A 83 -2.53 11.68 -21.52
N MET A 84 -3.64 11.14 -21.02
CA MET A 84 -4.95 11.34 -21.64
C MET A 84 -5.42 12.80 -21.55
N LYS A 85 -5.18 13.47 -20.43
CA LYS A 85 -5.48 14.91 -20.28
C LYS A 85 -4.69 15.77 -21.24
N MET A 86 -3.41 15.46 -21.47
CA MET A 86 -2.58 16.16 -22.45
C MET A 86 -3.13 15.95 -23.87
N LYS A 87 -3.43 14.70 -24.25
CA LYS A 87 -4.01 14.40 -25.57
C LYS A 87 -5.35 15.09 -25.81
N ALA A 88 -6.22 15.16 -24.80
CA ALA A 88 -7.50 15.85 -24.93
C ALA A 88 -7.30 17.36 -25.18
N LYS A 89 -6.33 17.97 -24.49
CA LYS A 89 -6.00 19.39 -24.66
C LYS A 89 -5.37 19.71 -26.01
N ASP A 90 -4.68 18.76 -26.64
CA ASP A 90 -4.09 18.94 -27.97
C ASP A 90 -5.12 18.81 -29.11
N ILE A 91 -6.31 18.26 -28.83
CA ILE A 91 -7.40 18.09 -29.81
C ILE A 91 -8.35 19.30 -29.84
N ASP A 92 -8.44 20.04 -28.73
CA ASP A 92 -9.18 21.32 -28.61
C ASP A 92 -8.40 22.49 -29.21
#